data_AF-A0A2D9PPD9-F1
#
_entry.id   AF-A0A2D9PPD9-F1
#
_cell.length_a   1.000
_cell.length_b   1.000
_cell.length_c   1.000
_cell.angle_alpha   90.00
_cell.angle_beta   90.00
_cell.angle_gamma   90.00
#
_symmetry.space_group_name_H-M   'P 1'
#
loop_
_entity.id
_entity.type
_entity.pdbx_description
1 polymer ?
#
loop_
_entity_poly.entity_id
_entity_poly.type
_entity_poly.pdbx_seq_one_letter_code
_entity_poly.pdbx_strand_id
1 'polypeptide(L)'
;MFELNEIAVFRIQEVPLVPKHQDATDFPLHDLESESSSPRDFKDENSRREFLEKASAALVVLGAHPSKSSAQQTDANVLFQPEEQWAERMQAPDDGKRYGWFVDTRRCVGCHACEVSCKAENDVPLGNYIRQTFYKDVGEYPQVARLFMPMACQHCEDAPCIKACPCGALHKTTGGTVAIDYNTCCGHGTCVDVCPYGAIYMDPVANQAVKCHNCYHRLEQQMEPACANTCPADAISFGDLNDENSKISKAMREAAENNLETRQIRPEKNTKPRMWFVGDAPIEIEERIPSEGESYGPDAYNIYNWKESHEDE
;
A
#
# COMPACT_ATOMS: atom_id res chain seq x y z
N MET A 1 20.66 -11.66 -63.72
CA MET A 1 21.41 -12.66 -62.94
C MET A 1 21.82 -12.00 -61.64
N PHE A 2 21.04 -12.20 -60.58
CA PHE A 2 21.47 -12.35 -59.18
C PHE A 2 20.23 -12.86 -58.45
N GLU A 3 20.34 -14.08 -57.95
CA GLU A 3 19.27 -14.90 -57.38
C GLU A 3 18.83 -14.39 -56.01
N LEU A 4 17.52 -14.44 -55.76
CA LEU A 4 16.92 -14.30 -54.44
C LEU A 4 16.81 -15.69 -53.81
N ASN A 5 17.64 -15.98 -52.81
CA ASN A 5 17.67 -17.17 -51.96
C ASN A 5 18.16 -16.67 -50.58
N GLU A 6 17.61 -16.95 -49.40
CA GLU A 6 16.56 -17.83 -48.88
C GLU A 6 15.92 -17.10 -47.69
N ILE A 7 14.59 -17.09 -47.58
CA ILE A 7 13.90 -16.76 -46.32
C ILE A 7 13.74 -18.08 -45.57
N ALA A 8 14.41 -18.21 -44.43
CA ALA A 8 14.23 -19.33 -43.51
C ALA A 8 12.81 -19.26 -42.90
N VAL A 9 11.89 -20.03 -43.48
CA VAL A 9 10.58 -20.29 -42.88
C VAL A 9 10.80 -21.24 -41.71
N PHE A 10 10.84 -20.71 -40.49
CA PHE A 10 10.77 -21.53 -39.28
C PHE A 10 9.40 -22.20 -39.24
N ARG A 11 9.39 -23.50 -39.50
CA ARG A 11 8.24 -24.39 -39.33
C ARG A 11 7.93 -24.45 -37.83
N ILE A 12 6.77 -23.95 -37.44
CA ILE A 12 6.24 -24.12 -36.08
C ILE A 12 6.12 -25.64 -35.86
N GLN A 13 6.95 -26.19 -34.96
CA GLN A 13 6.72 -27.53 -34.47
C GLN A 13 5.41 -27.52 -33.68
N GLU A 14 4.48 -28.39 -34.07
CA GLU A 14 3.25 -28.63 -33.33
C GLU A 14 3.62 -29.07 -31.91
N VAL A 15 3.28 -28.23 -30.93
CA VAL A 15 3.32 -28.60 -29.52
C VAL A 15 2.21 -29.65 -29.31
N PRO A 16 2.52 -30.85 -28.78
CA PRO A 16 1.48 -31.84 -28.54
C PRO A 16 0.45 -31.27 -27.56
N LEU A 17 -0.82 -31.31 -27.98
CA LEU A 17 -1.95 -30.93 -27.16
C LEU A 17 -1.94 -31.73 -25.86
N VAL A 18 -2.00 -31.02 -24.73
CA VAL A 18 -2.25 -31.59 -23.41
C VAL A 18 -3.51 -32.47 -23.50
N PRO A 19 -3.49 -33.73 -23.04
CA PRO A 19 -4.67 -34.58 -23.06
C PRO A 19 -5.80 -33.90 -22.27
N LYS A 20 -6.99 -33.80 -22.89
CA LYS A 20 -8.22 -33.43 -22.19
C LYS A 20 -8.38 -34.40 -21.02
N HIS A 21 -8.37 -33.87 -19.79
CA HIS A 21 -8.75 -34.65 -18.63
C HIS A 21 -10.16 -35.20 -18.85
N GLN A 22 -10.24 -36.52 -18.73
CA GLN A 22 -11.45 -37.32 -18.76
C GLN A 22 -12.37 -36.95 -17.59
N ASP A 23 -13.64 -37.25 -17.80
CA ASP A 23 -14.78 -36.95 -16.97
C ASP A 23 -14.53 -37.17 -15.47
N ALA A 24 -14.82 -36.14 -14.68
CA ALA A 24 -14.84 -36.20 -13.22
C ALA A 24 -16.14 -36.89 -12.74
N THR A 25 -16.29 -38.17 -13.03
CA THR A 25 -17.34 -39.03 -12.45
C THR A 25 -16.75 -40.41 -12.23
N ASP A 26 -15.93 -40.56 -11.18
CA ASP A 26 -15.73 -41.83 -10.44
C ASP A 26 -14.72 -41.60 -9.31
N PHE A 27 -15.20 -41.07 -8.18
CA PHE A 27 -14.56 -41.29 -6.89
C PHE A 27 -15.42 -42.33 -6.14
N PRO A 28 -14.86 -43.46 -5.71
CA PRO A 28 -15.60 -44.41 -4.89
C PRO A 28 -15.89 -43.75 -3.53
N LEU A 29 -17.18 -43.49 -3.29
CA LEU A 29 -17.70 -43.16 -1.97
C LEU A 29 -17.45 -44.38 -1.06
N HIS A 30 -16.48 -44.28 -0.17
CA HIS A 30 -16.43 -45.16 0.99
C HIS A 30 -17.44 -44.67 2.01
N ASP A 31 -18.39 -45.56 2.32
CA ASP A 31 -19.43 -45.40 3.33
C ASP A 31 -18.81 -45.04 4.70
N LEU A 32 -19.08 -43.82 5.15
CA LEU A 32 -18.97 -43.46 6.57
C LEU A 32 -20.36 -43.64 7.18
N GLU A 33 -20.66 -44.89 7.55
CA GLU A 33 -21.77 -45.20 8.43
C GLU A 33 -21.54 -44.53 9.79
N SER A 34 -22.57 -43.82 10.23
CA SER A 34 -22.64 -43.13 11.50
C SER A 34 -22.76 -44.12 12.66
N GLU A 35 -21.69 -44.32 13.42
CA GLU A 35 -21.79 -44.86 14.77
C GLU A 35 -22.08 -43.73 15.78
N SER A 36 -23.33 -43.72 16.24
CA SER A 36 -23.82 -42.87 17.31
C SER A 36 -23.33 -43.38 18.67
N SER A 37 -22.35 -42.70 19.25
CA SER A 37 -22.00 -42.88 20.67
C SER A 37 -22.56 -41.72 21.50
N SER A 38 -23.33 -42.07 22.53
CA SER A 38 -24.08 -41.23 23.46
C SER A 38 -23.35 -40.03 24.07
N PRO A 39 -24.06 -38.96 24.49
CA PRO A 39 -23.49 -37.84 25.24
C PRO A 39 -23.04 -38.30 26.62
N ARG A 40 -21.78 -38.03 26.98
CA ARG A 40 -21.31 -38.12 28.37
C ARG A 40 -21.70 -36.84 29.10
N ASP A 41 -22.49 -37.00 30.16
CA ASP A 41 -22.84 -36.01 31.17
C ASP A 41 -21.59 -35.30 31.72
N PHE A 42 -21.55 -33.97 31.61
CA PHE A 42 -20.72 -33.10 32.45
C PHE A 42 -21.66 -32.26 33.33
N LYS A 43 -22.04 -32.83 34.47
CA LYS A 43 -22.56 -32.06 35.62
C LYS A 43 -21.39 -31.78 36.57
N ASP A 44 -20.97 -30.53 36.65
CA ASP A 44 -20.41 -30.01 37.90
C ASP A 44 -20.74 -28.51 38.01
N GLU A 45 -21.86 -28.23 38.66
CA GLU A 45 -22.49 -26.91 38.77
C GLU A 45 -22.22 -26.24 40.13
N ASN A 46 -21.10 -26.54 40.79
CA ASN A 46 -20.81 -26.00 42.14
C ASN A 46 -19.47 -25.28 42.35
N SER A 47 -18.63 -25.04 41.33
CA SER A 47 -17.33 -24.37 41.55
C SER A 47 -17.25 -22.87 41.24
N ARG A 48 -18.31 -22.24 40.68
CA ARG A 48 -18.28 -20.80 40.32
C ARG A 48 -18.78 -19.87 41.42
N ARG A 49 -19.59 -20.38 42.36
CA ARG A 49 -20.18 -19.57 43.45
C ARG A 49 -19.23 -19.41 44.64
N GLU A 50 -18.37 -20.39 44.91
CA GLU A 50 -17.35 -20.31 45.98
C GLU A 50 -16.17 -19.39 45.65
N PHE A 51 -15.84 -19.20 44.36
CA PHE A 51 -14.74 -18.32 43.95
C PHE A 51 -15.11 -16.83 44.08
N LEU A 52 -16.38 -16.49 43.87
CA LEU A 52 -16.89 -15.11 43.97
C LEU A 52 -17.14 -14.68 45.42
N GLU A 53 -17.37 -15.61 46.36
CA GLU A 53 -17.52 -15.27 47.79
C GLU A 53 -16.18 -15.10 48.54
N LYS A 54 -15.08 -15.68 48.05
CA LYS A 54 -13.75 -15.55 48.71
C LYS A 54 -12.97 -14.30 48.29
N ALA A 55 -13.46 -13.52 47.31
CA ALA A 55 -12.81 -12.30 46.84
C ALA A 55 -13.25 -11.02 47.58
N SER A 56 -14.24 -11.09 48.47
CA SER A 56 -14.82 -9.92 49.18
C SER A 56 -14.23 -9.64 50.57
N ALA A 57 -13.14 -10.32 50.98
CA ALA A 57 -12.48 -10.09 52.26
C ALA A 57 -10.98 -9.80 52.11
N ALA A 58 -10.64 -8.73 51.39
CA ALA A 58 -9.30 -8.11 51.44
C ALA A 58 -9.37 -6.61 51.08
N LEU A 59 -10.09 -5.83 51.89
CA LEU A 59 -10.01 -4.37 51.88
C LEU A 59 -8.79 -3.93 52.70
N VAL A 60 -7.62 -3.90 52.06
CA VAL A 60 -6.47 -3.15 52.58
C VAL A 60 -6.54 -1.74 52.00
N VAL A 61 -6.71 -0.77 52.90
CA VAL A 61 -6.65 0.67 52.58
C VAL A 61 -5.23 1.01 52.12
N LEU A 62 -5.05 1.22 50.83
CA LEU A 62 -3.92 1.96 50.27
C LEU A 62 -4.47 3.18 49.54
N GLY A 63 -3.98 4.34 49.95
CA GLY A 63 -4.55 5.64 49.64
C GLY A 63 -4.65 5.94 48.16
N ALA A 64 -5.69 6.71 47.83
CA ALA A 64 -5.88 7.30 46.52
C ALA A 64 -4.68 8.21 46.18
N HIS A 65 -3.79 7.72 45.31
CA HIS A 65 -3.00 8.61 44.47
C HIS A 65 -3.83 8.92 43.23
N PRO A 66 -4.08 10.20 42.89
CA PRO A 66 -4.68 10.53 41.61
C PRO A 66 -3.62 10.24 40.55
N SER A 67 -3.75 9.10 39.86
CA SER A 67 -3.08 8.89 38.58
C SER A 67 -3.69 9.88 37.58
N LYS A 68 -3.08 11.08 37.51
CA LYS A 68 -3.19 11.91 36.33
C LYS A 68 -2.55 11.13 35.20
N SER A 69 -3.36 10.38 34.45
CA SER A 69 -3.04 9.98 33.09
C SER A 69 -2.98 11.27 32.27
N SER A 70 -1.82 11.92 32.32
CA SER A 70 -1.46 12.93 31.34
C SER A 70 -1.36 12.17 30.01
N ALA A 71 -2.39 12.30 29.17
CA ALA A 71 -2.20 12.10 27.74
C ALA A 71 -1.08 13.05 27.34
N GLN A 72 0.12 12.50 27.19
CA GLN A 72 1.30 13.27 26.88
C GLN A 72 1.15 13.67 25.42
N GLN A 73 0.71 14.90 25.23
CA GLN A 73 0.69 15.60 23.96
C GLN A 73 2.14 15.62 23.46
N THR A 74 2.45 14.70 22.55
CA THR A 74 3.77 14.59 21.94
C THR A 74 3.95 15.80 21.05
N ASP A 75 4.83 16.73 21.44
CA ASP A 75 5.30 17.78 20.56
C ASP A 75 5.76 17.14 19.24
N ALA A 76 5.21 17.58 18.10
CA ALA A 76 5.58 17.08 16.77
C ALA A 76 7.08 17.22 16.48
N ASN A 77 7.79 18.08 17.23
CA ASN A 77 9.23 18.26 17.17
C ASN A 77 10.05 17.07 17.74
N VAL A 78 9.43 16.14 18.46
CA VAL A 78 10.17 15.01 19.09
C VAL A 78 10.43 13.87 18.11
N LEU A 79 9.65 13.76 17.04
CA LEU A 79 9.76 12.65 16.08
C LEU A 79 10.86 12.86 15.02
N PHE A 80 11.30 14.08 14.79
CA PHE A 80 12.29 14.42 13.77
C PHE A 80 13.69 14.58 14.37
N GLN A 81 14.69 14.02 13.69
CA GLN A 81 16.09 14.17 14.07
C GLN A 81 16.63 15.55 13.64
N PRO A 82 17.68 16.06 14.31
CA PRO A 82 18.44 17.22 13.83
C PRO A 82 18.94 17.04 12.39
N GLU A 83 19.03 18.15 11.65
CA GLU A 83 19.35 18.15 10.21
C GLU A 83 20.65 17.43 9.88
N GLU A 84 21.66 17.56 10.74
CA GLU A 84 22.97 16.95 10.57
C GLU A 84 22.90 15.41 10.51
N GLN A 85 21.84 14.80 11.03
CA GLN A 85 21.67 13.34 11.06
C GLN A 85 20.98 12.77 9.82
N TRP A 86 20.39 13.61 8.97
CA TRP A 86 19.62 13.14 7.81
C TRP A 86 19.87 13.90 6.51
N ALA A 87 20.50 15.08 6.54
CA ALA A 87 20.69 15.92 5.36
C ALA A 87 21.37 15.19 4.19
N GLU A 88 22.43 14.42 4.46
CA GLU A 88 23.12 13.63 3.44
C GLU A 88 22.21 12.55 2.83
N ARG A 89 21.43 11.85 3.66
CA ARG A 89 20.50 10.80 3.21
C ARG A 89 19.31 11.36 2.40
N MET A 90 19.03 12.66 2.49
CA MET A 90 18.01 13.34 1.69
C MET A 90 18.51 13.75 0.30
N GLN A 91 19.83 13.70 0.05
CA GLN A 91 20.38 14.05 -1.25
C GLN A 91 20.29 12.84 -2.19
N ALA A 92 19.62 13.01 -3.32
CA ALA A 92 19.63 12.01 -4.37
C ALA A 92 21.00 12.02 -5.09
N PRO A 93 21.47 10.86 -5.61
CA PRO A 93 22.64 10.83 -6.49
C PRO A 93 22.46 11.75 -7.71
N ASP A 94 23.56 12.34 -8.20
CA ASP A 94 23.57 13.12 -9.44
C ASP A 94 23.61 12.21 -10.68
N ASP A 95 22.53 11.46 -10.86
CA ASP A 95 22.34 10.51 -11.97
C ASP A 95 21.56 11.12 -13.15
N GLY A 96 21.23 12.41 -13.07
CA GLY A 96 20.42 13.14 -14.05
C GLY A 96 18.95 12.73 -14.11
N LYS A 97 18.50 11.80 -13.25
CA LYS A 97 17.14 11.24 -13.29
C LYS A 97 16.26 11.84 -12.21
N ARG A 98 14.97 11.92 -12.49
CA ARG A 98 13.97 12.34 -11.52
C ARG A 98 12.69 11.53 -11.68
N TYR A 99 12.59 10.41 -10.96
CA TYR A 99 11.43 9.53 -11.08
C TYR A 99 10.17 10.11 -10.45
N GLY A 100 9.04 9.93 -11.13
CA GLY A 100 7.73 10.30 -10.63
C GLY A 100 6.61 9.39 -11.14
N TRP A 101 5.42 9.62 -10.60
CA TRP A 101 4.18 8.93 -10.94
C TRP A 101 3.11 9.90 -11.40
N PHE A 102 2.34 9.52 -12.41
CA PHE A 102 1.14 10.23 -12.83
C PHE A 102 -0.02 9.25 -12.87
N VAL A 103 -1.12 9.62 -12.23
CA VAL A 103 -2.32 8.78 -12.13
C VAL A 103 -3.54 9.52 -12.67
N ASP A 104 -4.08 9.00 -13.77
CA ASP A 104 -5.36 9.46 -14.31
C ASP A 104 -6.51 8.68 -13.67
N THR A 105 -7.11 9.25 -12.62
CA THR A 105 -8.19 8.57 -11.88
C THR A 105 -9.48 8.52 -12.68
N ARG A 106 -9.60 9.29 -13.76
CA ARG A 106 -10.75 9.22 -14.69
C ARG A 106 -10.71 7.97 -15.56
N ARG A 107 -9.51 7.42 -15.79
CA ARG A 107 -9.29 6.14 -16.48
C ARG A 107 -9.30 4.94 -15.53
N CYS A 108 -9.12 5.17 -14.23
CA CYS A 108 -9.04 4.07 -13.26
C CYS A 108 -10.42 3.42 -13.05
N VAL A 109 -10.50 2.12 -13.34
CA VAL A 109 -11.72 1.31 -13.17
C VAL A 109 -11.72 0.47 -11.89
N GLY A 110 -10.75 0.67 -10.99
CA GLY A 110 -10.70 -0.07 -9.72
C GLY A 110 -10.52 -1.59 -9.87
N CYS A 111 -9.81 -2.06 -10.90
CA CYS A 111 -9.64 -3.50 -11.13
C CYS A 111 -8.68 -4.20 -10.14
N HIS A 112 -7.99 -3.45 -9.28
CA HIS A 112 -6.99 -3.93 -8.30
C HIS A 112 -5.80 -4.73 -8.90
N ALA A 113 -5.66 -4.83 -10.23
CA ALA A 113 -4.52 -5.51 -10.88
C ALA A 113 -3.17 -4.93 -10.44
N CYS A 114 -3.12 -3.61 -10.21
CA CYS A 114 -1.93 -2.92 -9.78
C CYS A 114 -1.49 -3.28 -8.33
N GLU A 115 -2.41 -3.74 -7.49
CA GLU A 115 -2.12 -4.23 -6.14
C GLU A 115 -1.63 -5.67 -6.20
N VAL A 116 -2.34 -6.52 -6.97
CA VAL A 116 -2.01 -7.94 -7.12
C VAL A 116 -0.62 -8.10 -7.73
N SER A 117 -0.33 -7.38 -8.82
CA SER A 117 1.01 -7.37 -9.43
C SER A 117 2.08 -6.88 -8.48
N CYS A 118 1.80 -5.84 -7.69
CA CYS A 118 2.74 -5.31 -6.72
C CYS A 118 3.02 -6.32 -5.59
N LYS A 119 1.99 -7.01 -5.11
CA LYS A 119 2.14 -8.09 -4.12
C LYS A 119 2.94 -9.26 -4.67
N ALA A 120 2.61 -9.73 -5.87
CA ALA A 120 3.27 -10.86 -6.50
C ALA A 120 4.74 -10.56 -6.85
N GLU A 121 5.04 -9.35 -7.30
CA GLU A 121 6.40 -8.95 -7.68
C GLU A 121 7.33 -8.76 -6.48
N ASN A 122 6.80 -8.32 -5.34
CA ASN A 122 7.60 -7.90 -4.18
C ASN A 122 7.33 -8.76 -2.92
N ASP A 123 6.69 -9.92 -3.09
CA ASP A 123 6.36 -10.86 -2.01
C ASP A 123 5.67 -10.22 -0.80
N VAL A 124 4.78 -9.25 -1.02
CA VAL A 124 4.12 -8.51 0.06
C VAL A 124 3.06 -9.40 0.74
N PRO A 125 3.18 -9.70 2.04
CA PRO A 125 2.29 -10.62 2.74
C PRO A 125 0.82 -10.21 2.66
N LEU A 126 -0.08 -11.20 2.75
CA LEU A 126 -1.51 -10.93 2.88
C LEU A 126 -1.79 -10.06 4.11
N GLY A 127 -2.77 -9.16 4.00
CA GLY A 127 -3.09 -8.17 5.03
C GLY A 127 -2.26 -6.88 4.97
N ASN A 128 -1.09 -6.89 4.33
CA ASN A 128 -0.23 -5.70 4.18
C ASN A 128 -0.21 -5.19 2.74
N TYR A 129 0.06 -3.90 2.54
CA TYR A 129 0.05 -3.29 1.22
C TYR A 129 1.15 -2.24 1.09
N ILE A 130 1.84 -2.23 -0.05
CA ILE A 130 2.72 -1.13 -0.46
C ILE A 130 2.14 -0.32 -1.64
N ARG A 131 0.99 -0.79 -2.15
CA ARG A 131 0.12 -0.14 -3.11
C ARG A 131 -1.32 -0.59 -2.82
N GLN A 132 -2.25 0.34 -2.77
CA GLN A 132 -3.66 0.09 -2.45
C GLN A 132 -4.57 1.09 -3.19
N THR A 133 -5.70 0.61 -3.71
CA THR A 133 -6.71 1.43 -4.38
C THR A 133 -7.84 1.73 -3.42
N PHE A 134 -8.00 3.02 -3.14
CA PHE A 134 -9.12 3.54 -2.36
C PHE A 134 -10.28 3.87 -3.30
N TYR A 135 -11.51 3.79 -2.79
CA TYR A 135 -12.70 4.19 -3.54
C TYR A 135 -13.71 4.94 -2.68
N LYS A 136 -14.54 5.75 -3.33
CA LYS A 136 -15.67 6.45 -2.71
C LYS A 136 -16.80 6.55 -3.72
N ASP A 137 -18.01 6.28 -3.25
CA ASP A 137 -19.22 6.56 -4.01
C ASP A 137 -19.63 8.00 -3.73
N VAL A 138 -19.95 8.74 -4.78
CA VAL A 138 -20.31 10.16 -4.72
C VAL A 138 -21.60 10.41 -5.50
N GLY A 139 -22.30 11.48 -5.13
CA GLY A 139 -23.56 11.87 -5.73
C GLY A 139 -24.77 11.12 -5.18
N GLU A 140 -25.94 11.48 -5.70
CA GLU A 140 -27.24 10.91 -5.32
C GLU A 140 -27.98 10.43 -6.56
N TYR A 141 -28.86 9.44 -6.41
CA TYR A 141 -29.65 8.93 -7.54
C TYR A 141 -30.43 10.06 -8.23
N PRO A 142 -30.39 10.19 -9.58
CA PRO A 142 -29.84 9.23 -10.55
C PRO A 142 -28.38 9.49 -10.97
N GLN A 143 -27.71 10.49 -10.40
CA GLN A 143 -26.33 10.87 -10.74
C GLN A 143 -25.37 10.38 -9.66
N VAL A 144 -25.06 9.09 -9.72
CA VAL A 144 -24.09 8.43 -8.84
C VAL A 144 -22.84 8.06 -9.62
N ALA A 145 -21.68 8.17 -8.97
CA ALA A 145 -20.41 7.72 -9.52
C ALA A 145 -19.59 7.02 -8.43
N ARG A 146 -18.77 6.05 -8.85
CA ARG A 146 -17.71 5.49 -8.02
C ARG A 146 -16.37 6.02 -8.50
N LEU A 147 -15.62 6.62 -7.59
CA LEU A 147 -14.28 7.12 -7.83
C LEU A 147 -13.26 6.12 -7.31
N PHE A 148 -12.12 6.01 -7.99
CA PHE A 148 -11.01 5.12 -7.62
C PHE A 148 -9.69 5.88 -7.60
N MET A 149 -8.89 5.66 -6.57
CA MET A 149 -7.60 6.31 -6.39
C MET A 149 -6.54 5.28 -5.99
N PRO A 150 -5.75 4.77 -6.95
CA PRO A 150 -4.64 3.87 -6.66
C PRO A 150 -3.47 4.64 -6.04
N MET A 151 -3.18 4.33 -4.79
CA MET A 151 -2.20 4.98 -3.93
C MET A 151 -0.97 4.10 -3.70
N ALA A 152 0.19 4.73 -3.52
CA ALA A 152 1.46 4.12 -3.14
C ALA A 152 2.33 5.16 -2.41
N CYS A 153 3.55 4.79 -2.02
CA CYS A 153 4.53 5.76 -1.51
C CYS A 153 4.73 6.90 -2.51
N GLN A 154 4.60 8.14 -2.03
CA GLN A 154 4.70 9.34 -2.85
C GLN A 154 6.15 9.70 -3.23
N HIS A 155 7.14 9.00 -2.67
CA HIS A 155 8.57 9.24 -2.87
C HIS A 155 8.95 10.73 -2.78
N CYS A 156 8.44 11.41 -1.76
CA CYS A 156 8.55 12.85 -1.50
C CYS A 156 9.94 13.41 -1.70
N GLU A 157 10.07 14.61 -2.29
CA GLU A 157 11.36 15.33 -2.32
C GLU A 157 11.81 15.70 -0.91
N ASP A 158 10.88 16.19 -0.09
CA ASP A 158 11.11 16.41 1.33
C ASP A 158 10.47 15.29 2.15
N ALA A 159 11.23 14.21 2.40
CA ALA A 159 10.69 12.97 2.97
C ALA A 159 10.72 12.96 4.50
N PRO A 160 9.59 13.14 5.23
CA PRO A 160 9.59 13.13 6.69
C PRO A 160 10.10 11.82 7.29
N CYS A 161 9.89 10.68 6.62
CA CYS A 161 10.40 9.38 7.04
C CYS A 161 11.95 9.31 7.07
N ILE A 162 12.65 10.02 6.18
CA ILE A 162 14.12 10.10 6.22
C ILE A 162 14.56 10.91 7.45
N LYS A 163 13.89 12.03 7.73
CA LYS A 163 14.17 12.92 8.87
C LYS A 163 13.90 12.27 10.22
N ALA A 164 12.90 11.40 10.30
CA ALA A 164 12.50 10.75 11.55
C ALA A 164 13.27 9.47 11.88
N CYS A 165 14.02 8.89 10.93
CA CYS A 165 14.69 7.60 11.11
C CYS A 165 16.01 7.73 11.89
N PRO A 166 16.11 7.26 13.14
CA PRO A 166 17.33 7.35 13.96
C PRO A 166 18.42 6.35 13.56
N CYS A 167 18.08 5.23 12.90
CA CYS A 167 19.08 4.24 12.48
C CYS A 167 19.72 4.54 11.12
N GLY A 168 19.21 5.53 10.38
CA GLY A 168 19.78 5.90 9.08
C GLY A 168 19.38 4.99 7.91
N ALA A 169 18.42 4.07 8.09
CA ALA A 169 18.03 3.11 7.06
C ALA A 169 17.34 3.75 5.83
N LEU A 170 16.59 4.83 6.04
CA LEU A 170 15.87 5.54 4.98
C LEU A 170 16.75 6.57 4.30
N HIS A 171 16.84 6.52 2.97
CA HIS A 171 17.69 7.39 2.16
C HIS A 171 17.15 7.56 0.73
N LYS A 172 17.67 8.56 0.01
CA LYS A 172 17.42 8.76 -1.42
C LYS A 172 18.38 7.91 -2.25
N THR A 173 17.86 7.26 -3.27
CA THR A 173 18.62 6.52 -4.29
C THR A 173 18.21 7.00 -5.70
N THR A 174 18.57 6.25 -6.74
CA THR A 174 18.37 6.55 -8.16
C THR A 174 17.03 7.21 -8.47
N GLY A 175 17.08 8.29 -9.25
CA GLY A 175 15.94 9.14 -9.58
C GLY A 175 15.23 9.76 -8.36
N GLY A 176 15.95 9.89 -7.25
CA GLY A 176 15.47 10.35 -5.93
C GLY A 176 14.48 9.43 -5.24
N THR A 177 14.43 8.15 -5.62
CA THR A 177 13.60 7.14 -4.95
C THR A 177 13.94 7.11 -3.46
N VAL A 178 12.97 7.37 -2.59
CA VAL A 178 13.13 7.06 -1.16
C VAL A 178 13.17 5.54 -1.00
N ALA A 179 14.26 4.98 -0.46
CA ALA A 179 14.47 3.55 -0.25
C ALA A 179 14.73 3.22 1.22
N ILE A 180 14.63 1.95 1.58
CA ILE A 180 14.98 1.43 2.92
C ILE A 180 16.13 0.46 2.72
N ASP A 181 17.23 0.68 3.45
CA ASP A 181 18.24 -0.35 3.62
C ASP A 181 17.81 -1.30 4.74
N TYR A 182 17.42 -2.51 4.35
CA TYR A 182 16.97 -3.54 5.28
C TYR A 182 18.08 -4.02 6.22
N ASN A 183 19.37 -3.92 5.84
CA ASN A 183 20.47 -4.31 6.74
C ASN A 183 20.67 -3.31 7.89
N THR A 184 20.22 -2.06 7.69
CA THR A 184 20.37 -0.96 8.64
C THR A 184 19.08 -0.72 9.46
N CYS A 185 17.92 -1.13 8.94
CA CYS A 185 16.63 -0.91 9.59
C CYS A 185 16.57 -1.61 10.97
N CYS A 186 16.39 -0.82 12.04
CA CYS A 186 16.31 -1.34 13.41
C CYS A 186 14.88 -1.52 13.96
N GLY A 187 13.86 -1.37 13.12
CA GLY A 187 12.48 -1.68 13.50
C GLY A 187 11.77 -0.68 14.42
N HIS A 188 12.28 0.54 14.56
CA HIS A 188 11.78 1.52 15.53
C HIS A 188 10.40 2.15 15.22
N GLY A 189 9.86 1.98 14.00
CA GLY A 189 8.48 2.41 13.68
C GLY A 189 8.25 3.89 13.36
N THR A 190 9.08 4.84 13.83
CA THR A 190 8.81 6.30 13.66
C THR A 190 8.60 6.77 12.21
N CYS A 191 9.09 6.04 11.21
CA CYS A 191 8.80 6.34 9.82
C CYS A 191 7.32 6.15 9.43
N VAL A 192 6.60 5.24 10.09
CA VAL A 192 5.14 5.07 9.99
C VAL A 192 4.44 6.25 10.66
N ASP A 193 4.90 6.62 11.86
CA ASP A 193 4.34 7.72 12.67
C ASP A 193 4.42 9.10 12.01
N VAL A 194 5.26 9.28 10.99
CA VAL A 194 5.43 10.57 10.31
C VAL A 194 5.07 10.54 8.83
N CYS A 195 4.67 9.40 8.27
CA CYS A 195 4.31 9.32 6.85
C CYS A 195 2.89 9.86 6.66
N PRO A 196 2.69 11.02 6.00
CA PRO A 196 1.37 11.61 5.87
C PRO A 196 0.56 10.94 4.75
N TYR A 197 0.88 9.70 4.38
CA TYR A 197 0.23 8.97 3.29
C TYR A 197 -0.03 7.50 3.65
N GLY A 198 0.27 7.11 4.91
CA GLY A 198 0.27 5.74 5.42
C GLY A 198 0.91 4.70 4.52
N ALA A 199 1.94 5.11 3.77
CA ALA A 199 2.54 4.30 2.73
C ALA A 199 3.63 3.34 3.25
N ILE A 200 3.81 3.26 4.57
CA ILE A 200 4.82 2.46 5.24
C ILE A 200 4.11 1.63 6.31
N TYR A 201 4.40 0.33 6.35
CA TYR A 201 3.97 -0.56 7.44
C TYR A 201 5.18 -1.23 8.08
N MET A 202 5.02 -1.75 9.30
CA MET A 202 6.03 -2.57 9.96
C MET A 202 5.73 -4.05 9.72
N ASP A 203 6.68 -4.77 9.12
CA ASP A 203 6.58 -6.22 8.99
C ASP A 203 6.66 -6.86 10.38
N PRO A 204 5.63 -7.61 10.83
CA PRO A 204 5.58 -8.15 12.18
C PRO A 204 6.53 -9.33 12.41
N VAL A 205 7.08 -9.93 11.34
CA VAL A 205 8.01 -11.06 11.40
C VAL A 205 9.44 -10.56 11.29
N ALA A 206 9.74 -9.75 10.29
CA ALA A 206 11.09 -9.20 10.07
C ALA A 206 11.42 -8.05 11.03
N ASN A 207 10.41 -7.43 11.66
CA ASN A 207 10.52 -6.21 12.45
C ASN A 207 11.21 -5.08 11.68
N GLN A 208 10.83 -4.91 10.41
CA GLN A 208 11.40 -3.94 9.49
C GLN A 208 10.30 -3.12 8.82
N ALA A 209 10.60 -1.86 8.53
CA ALA A 209 9.69 -1.00 7.77
C ALA A 209 9.65 -1.45 6.30
N VAL A 210 8.46 -1.54 5.72
CA VAL A 210 8.24 -1.94 4.33
C VAL A 210 7.33 -0.93 3.64
N LYS A 211 7.64 -0.59 2.39
CA LYS A 211 6.92 0.39 1.57
C LYS A 211 7.24 0.23 0.09
N CYS A 212 6.54 0.97 -0.77
CA CYS A 212 6.87 1.04 -2.19
C CYS A 212 8.30 1.62 -2.38
N HIS A 213 9.02 1.05 -3.33
CA HIS A 213 10.40 1.37 -3.65
C HIS A 213 10.62 1.58 -5.17
N ASN A 214 9.58 2.07 -5.87
CA ASN A 214 9.56 2.24 -7.32
C ASN A 214 9.94 0.99 -8.14
N CYS A 215 9.87 -0.21 -7.56
CA CYS A 215 10.41 -1.43 -8.16
C CYS A 215 11.86 -1.23 -8.66
N TYR A 216 12.75 -0.62 -7.87
CA TYR A 216 14.14 -0.36 -8.27
C TYR A 216 14.83 -1.57 -8.94
N HIS A 217 14.56 -2.79 -8.46
CA HIS A 217 15.08 -4.04 -9.02
C HIS A 217 14.67 -4.31 -10.47
N ARG A 218 13.49 -3.81 -10.88
CA ARG A 218 13.02 -3.81 -12.28
C ARG A 218 13.66 -2.68 -13.08
N LEU A 219 13.77 -1.49 -12.48
CA LEU A 219 14.34 -0.32 -13.15
C LEU A 219 15.80 -0.53 -13.54
N GLU A 220 16.58 -1.22 -12.69
CA GLU A 220 17.96 -1.63 -12.98
C GLU A 220 18.07 -2.52 -14.22
N GLN A 221 17.00 -3.25 -14.53
CA GLN A 221 16.86 -4.11 -15.72
C GLN A 221 16.11 -3.42 -16.87
N GLN A 222 15.94 -2.09 -16.81
CA GLN A 222 15.22 -1.29 -17.81
C GLN A 222 13.75 -1.73 -18.00
N MET A 223 13.16 -2.33 -16.97
CA MET A 223 11.75 -2.69 -16.95
C MET A 223 10.95 -1.66 -16.15
N GLU A 224 9.71 -1.43 -16.56
CA GLU A 224 8.78 -0.60 -15.78
C GLU A 224 8.38 -1.26 -14.47
N PRO A 225 7.96 -0.49 -13.45
CA PRO A 225 7.35 -1.03 -12.25
C PRO A 225 6.16 -1.94 -12.60
N ALA A 226 6.05 -3.08 -11.91
CA ALA A 226 5.03 -4.10 -12.21
C ALA A 226 3.61 -3.52 -12.23
N CYS A 227 3.34 -2.60 -11.32
CA CYS A 227 2.02 -2.02 -11.14
C CYS A 227 1.66 -0.95 -12.19
N ALA A 228 2.65 -0.35 -12.86
CA ALA A 228 2.44 0.50 -14.05
C ALA A 228 2.26 -0.38 -15.29
N ASN A 229 3.13 -1.39 -15.47
CA ASN A 229 3.10 -2.31 -16.60
C ASN A 229 1.78 -3.08 -16.72
N THR A 230 1.20 -3.51 -15.60
CA THR A 230 -0.04 -4.31 -15.61
C THR A 230 -1.32 -3.50 -15.86
N CYS A 231 -1.27 -2.16 -15.82
CA CYS A 231 -2.50 -1.36 -15.76
C CYS A 231 -3.26 -1.44 -17.10
N PRO A 232 -4.44 -2.10 -17.16
CA PRO A 232 -5.12 -2.30 -18.45
C PRO A 232 -5.75 -1.03 -19.01
N ALA A 233 -5.91 0.00 -18.17
CA ALA A 233 -6.54 1.26 -18.53
C ALA A 233 -5.54 2.39 -18.80
N ASP A 234 -4.22 2.10 -18.75
CA ASP A 234 -3.15 3.10 -18.80
C ASP A 234 -3.38 4.29 -17.84
N ALA A 235 -4.02 4.01 -16.70
CA ALA A 235 -4.33 5.01 -15.68
C ALA A 235 -3.10 5.37 -14.83
N ILE A 236 -2.02 4.59 -14.90
CA ILE A 236 -0.84 4.74 -14.05
C ILE A 236 0.39 4.83 -14.94
N SER A 237 1.01 6.00 -14.97
CA SER A 237 2.24 6.27 -15.70
C SER A 237 3.40 6.49 -14.73
N PHE A 238 4.54 5.86 -15.02
CA PHE A 238 5.79 6.03 -14.29
C PHE A 238 6.90 6.44 -15.26
N GLY A 239 7.89 7.18 -14.78
CA GLY A 239 9.10 7.41 -15.55
C GLY A 239 9.94 8.56 -15.00
N ASP A 240 10.95 8.93 -15.78
CA ASP A 240 11.81 10.07 -15.51
C ASP A 240 11.15 11.37 -15.98
N LEU A 241 10.95 12.31 -15.06
CA LEU A 241 10.40 13.64 -15.29
C LEU A 241 11.35 14.55 -16.07
N ASN A 242 12.65 14.24 -16.08
CA ASN A 242 13.64 14.96 -16.87
C ASN A 242 13.68 14.48 -18.33
N ASP A 243 13.09 13.32 -18.64
CA ASP A 243 12.96 12.81 -20.01
C ASP A 243 11.58 13.16 -20.57
N GLU A 244 11.54 14.00 -21.60
CA GLU A 244 10.31 14.38 -22.30
C GLU A 244 9.62 13.20 -23.00
N ASN A 245 10.34 12.11 -23.30
CA ASN A 245 9.80 10.93 -23.95
C ASN A 245 9.28 9.87 -22.99
N SER A 246 9.47 10.04 -21.68
CA SER A 246 8.98 9.12 -20.67
C SER A 246 7.44 9.07 -20.64
N LYS A 247 6.88 7.96 -20.17
CA LYS A 247 5.41 7.79 -20.11
C LYS A 247 4.77 8.85 -19.22
N ILE A 248 5.39 9.19 -18.09
CA ILE A 248 4.89 10.25 -17.22
C ILE A 248 4.89 11.62 -17.90
N SER A 249 5.97 12.01 -18.57
CA SER A 249 6.06 13.30 -19.25
C SER A 249 5.02 13.43 -20.37
N LYS A 250 4.79 12.34 -21.12
CA LYS A 250 3.72 12.26 -22.12
C LYS A 250 2.32 12.38 -21.50
N ALA A 251 2.05 11.66 -20.42
CA ALA A 251 0.75 11.70 -19.74
C ALA A 251 0.46 13.07 -19.11
N MET A 252 1.45 13.73 -18.52
CA MET A 252 1.31 15.09 -17.99
C MET A 252 1.08 16.11 -19.10
N ARG A 253 1.75 15.99 -20.25
CA ARG A 253 1.48 16.85 -21.42
C ARG A 253 0.07 16.63 -21.97
N GLU A 254 -0.34 15.39 -22.15
CA GLU A 254 -1.70 15.05 -22.58
C GLU A 254 -2.73 15.66 -21.64
N ALA A 255 -2.50 15.59 -20.32
CA ALA A 255 -3.39 16.20 -19.35
C ALA A 255 -3.46 17.73 -19.49
N ALA A 256 -2.31 18.39 -19.66
CA ALA A 256 -2.24 19.83 -19.88
C ALA A 256 -2.94 20.26 -21.18
N GLU A 257 -2.74 19.53 -22.29
CA GLU A 257 -3.39 19.77 -23.58
C GLU A 257 -4.92 19.65 -23.49
N ASN A 258 -5.41 18.76 -22.62
CA ASN A 258 -6.83 18.58 -22.34
C ASN A 258 -7.37 19.50 -21.23
N ASN A 259 -6.59 20.50 -20.78
CA ASN A 259 -6.94 21.44 -19.71
C ASN A 259 -7.35 20.76 -18.39
N LEU A 260 -6.68 19.66 -18.04
CA LEU A 260 -6.92 18.95 -16.80
C LEU A 260 -6.01 19.49 -15.70
N GLU A 261 -6.60 19.78 -14.56
CA GLU A 261 -5.85 20.20 -13.39
C GLU A 261 -5.12 19.01 -12.75
N THR A 262 -3.80 19.09 -12.68
CA THR A 262 -2.97 18.11 -11.96
C THR A 262 -2.88 18.48 -10.49
N ARG A 263 -3.09 17.51 -9.60
CA ARG A 263 -3.08 17.71 -8.15
C ARG A 263 -2.07 16.81 -7.47
N GLN A 264 -1.58 17.31 -6.34
CA GLN A 264 -0.79 16.56 -5.38
C GLN A 264 -1.56 16.53 -4.08
N ILE A 265 -1.54 15.38 -3.41
CA ILE A 265 -2.24 15.20 -2.13
C ILE A 265 -1.44 15.77 -0.96
N ARG A 266 -2.17 16.29 0.01
CA ARG A 266 -1.74 16.86 1.28
C ARG A 266 -0.67 17.94 1.10
N PRO A 267 -0.89 18.96 0.26
CA PRO A 267 0.09 20.01 0.00
C PRO A 267 0.46 20.78 1.29
N GLU A 268 -0.45 20.85 2.27
CA GLU A 268 -0.21 21.45 3.59
C GLU A 268 0.90 20.77 4.39
N LYS A 269 1.21 19.50 4.11
CA LYS A 269 2.32 18.76 4.73
C LYS A 269 3.68 19.14 4.16
N ASN A 270 3.73 19.91 3.08
CA ASN A 270 4.96 20.44 2.46
C ASN A 270 6.01 19.37 2.07
N THR A 271 5.61 18.10 1.89
CA THR A 271 6.54 17.01 1.55
C THR A 271 7.03 17.05 0.09
N LYS A 272 6.39 17.85 -0.76
CA LYS A 272 6.64 17.93 -2.21
C LYS A 272 6.62 16.50 -2.82
N PRO A 273 5.45 15.83 -2.80
CA PRO A 273 5.32 14.46 -3.31
C PRO A 273 5.72 14.39 -4.79
N ARG A 274 5.99 13.18 -5.30
CA ARG A 274 6.33 12.94 -6.71
C ARG A 274 5.32 12.04 -7.40
N MET A 275 4.07 12.22 -7.01
CA MET A 275 2.92 11.61 -7.63
C MET A 275 1.91 12.71 -7.91
N TRP A 276 1.44 12.76 -9.14
CA TRP A 276 0.43 13.70 -9.61
C TRP A 276 -0.82 12.93 -10.00
N PHE A 277 -1.97 13.52 -9.72
CA PHE A 277 -3.27 12.94 -10.00
C PHE A 277 -4.08 13.88 -10.90
N VAL A 278 -4.96 13.33 -11.73
CA VAL A 278 -6.00 14.09 -12.44
C VAL A 278 -7.36 13.41 -12.28
N GLY A 279 -8.43 14.20 -12.22
CA GLY A 279 -9.79 13.76 -11.94
C GLY A 279 -10.27 14.19 -10.55
N ASP A 280 -11.49 13.77 -10.20
CA ASP A 280 -12.16 14.18 -8.96
C ASP A 280 -11.79 13.30 -7.76
N ALA A 281 -11.32 12.09 -8.00
CA ALA A 281 -10.90 11.15 -6.96
C ALA A 281 -9.87 11.73 -5.96
N PRO A 282 -8.80 12.46 -6.37
CA PRO A 282 -7.88 13.08 -5.40
C PRO A 282 -8.52 14.15 -4.51
N ILE A 283 -9.70 14.69 -4.84
CA ILE A 283 -10.43 15.62 -3.96
C ILE A 283 -11.32 14.80 -3.02
N GLU A 284 -12.07 13.86 -3.59
CA GLU A 284 -13.13 13.15 -2.88
C GLU A 284 -12.62 12.07 -1.92
N ILE A 285 -11.48 11.46 -2.22
CA ILE A 285 -10.95 10.28 -1.51
C ILE A 285 -9.83 10.65 -0.52
N GLU A 286 -9.23 11.84 -0.61
CA GLU A 286 -8.03 12.21 0.14
C GLU A 286 -8.12 12.00 1.66
N GLU A 287 -9.29 12.28 2.23
CA GLU A 287 -9.57 12.09 3.67
C GLU A 287 -9.63 10.61 4.08
N ARG A 288 -9.91 9.70 3.15
CA ARG A 288 -9.94 8.24 3.37
C ARG A 288 -8.55 7.60 3.31
N ILE A 289 -7.54 8.33 2.86
CA ILE A 289 -6.18 7.82 2.78
C ILE A 289 -5.60 7.76 4.19
N PRO A 290 -4.95 6.66 4.60
CA PRO A 290 -4.28 6.59 5.89
C PRO A 290 -3.31 7.77 6.14
N SER A 291 -3.28 8.22 7.38
CA SER A 291 -2.49 9.37 7.84
C SER A 291 -1.29 8.95 8.68
N GLU A 292 -0.60 9.90 9.29
CA GLU A 292 0.52 9.65 10.19
C GLU A 292 0.16 8.66 11.31
N GLY A 293 0.95 7.59 11.46
CA GLY A 293 0.69 6.53 12.44
C GLY A 293 -0.21 5.41 11.91
N GLU A 294 -0.77 5.56 10.71
CA GLU A 294 -1.58 4.55 10.05
C GLU A 294 -0.83 3.96 8.85
N SER A 295 -1.27 2.78 8.40
CA SER A 295 -0.76 2.12 7.20
C SER A 295 -1.92 1.70 6.32
N TYR A 296 -1.64 1.45 5.04
CA TYR A 296 -2.57 0.71 4.19
C TYR A 296 -2.95 -0.63 4.81
N GLY A 297 -4.22 -0.98 4.73
CA GLY A 297 -4.78 -2.13 5.44
C GLY A 297 -6.06 -2.64 4.81
N PRO A 298 -6.53 -3.83 5.22
CA PRO A 298 -7.73 -4.45 4.65
C PRO A 298 -9.00 -3.63 4.87
N ASP A 299 -9.02 -2.77 5.90
CA ASP A 299 -10.16 -1.92 6.24
C ASP A 299 -10.47 -0.88 5.15
N ALA A 300 -9.54 -0.59 4.25
CA ALA A 300 -9.77 0.28 3.10
C ALA A 300 -10.87 -0.25 2.16
N TYR A 301 -11.18 -1.55 2.19
CA TYR A 301 -12.25 -2.16 1.40
C TYR A 301 -13.53 -2.39 2.21
N ASN A 302 -13.59 -1.88 3.44
CA ASN A 302 -14.73 -2.14 4.30
C ASN A 302 -16.01 -1.52 3.71
N ILE A 303 -16.99 -2.39 3.43
CA ILE A 303 -18.29 -2.00 2.89
C ILE A 303 -19.11 -1.14 3.85
N TYR A 304 -18.80 -1.17 5.14
CA TYR A 304 -19.49 -0.40 6.16
C TYR A 304 -19.04 1.07 6.20
N ASN A 305 -17.86 1.39 5.67
CA ASN A 305 -17.36 2.77 5.53
C ASN A 305 -18.04 3.52 4.36
N TRP A 306 -19.03 2.91 3.72
CA TRP A 306 -19.86 3.56 2.70
C TRP A 306 -20.90 4.51 3.30
N LYS A 307 -21.22 4.35 4.60
CA LYS A 307 -22.24 5.13 5.30
C LYS A 307 -21.73 6.40 5.99
N GLU A 308 -20.44 6.70 5.94
CA GLU A 308 -19.85 7.92 6.54
C GLU A 308 -20.23 9.20 5.77
N SER A 309 -21.42 9.24 5.19
CA SER A 309 -22.07 10.44 4.67
C SER A 309 -23.00 10.99 5.75
N HIS A 310 -22.61 12.12 6.37
CA HIS A 310 -23.51 13.09 7.00
C HIS A 310 -24.28 12.65 8.28
N GLU A 311 -23.60 12.25 9.36
CA GLU A 311 -24.22 12.27 10.70
C GLU A 311 -23.70 13.38 11.63
N ASP A 312 -22.76 14.21 11.19
CA ASP A 312 -22.24 15.35 11.98
C ASP A 312 -22.44 16.71 11.25
N GLU A 313 -23.70 17.14 11.09
CA GLU A 313 -24.10 18.57 10.97
C GLU A 313 -25.39 18.84 11.76
#